data_AF-A0A1I6RT90-F1
#
_entry.id   AF-A0A1I6RT90-F1
#
_cell.length_a   1.000
_cell.length_b   1.000
_cell.length_c   1.000
_cell.angle_alpha   90.00
_cell.angle_beta   90.00
_cell.angle_gamma   90.00
#
_symmetry.space_group_name_H-M   'P 1'
#
loop_
_entity.id
_entity.type
_entity.pdbx_description
1 polymer ?
#
loop_
_entity_poly.entity_id
_entity_poly.type
_entity_poly.pdbx_seq_one_letter_code
_entity_poly.pdbx_strand_id
1 'polypeptide(L)' 'MHDRGVIVVASDPYGNTPRRPYLLVSDETHPFAGRQYIALGITTSEYADTRSLEGAFEAGTLE' A
#
# COMPACT_ATOMS: atom_id res chain seq x y z
N MET A 1 -3.17 -9.74 -11.93
CA MET A 1 -4.15 -8.90 -11.24
C MET A 1 -3.82 -9.00 -9.76
N HIS A 2 -3.84 -7.88 -9.03
CA HIS A 2 -3.61 -7.88 -7.59
C HIS A 2 -4.93 -7.63 -6.88
N ASP A 3 -5.17 -8.39 -5.81
CA ASP A 3 -6.41 -8.31 -5.05
C ASP A 3 -6.33 -7.19 -4.00
N ARG A 4 -7.50 -6.70 -3.60
CA ARG A 4 -7.63 -5.77 -2.48
C ARG A 4 -7.03 -6.40 -1.22
N GLY A 5 -6.27 -5.61 -0.47
CA GLY A 5 -5.60 -6.06 0.76
C GLY A 5 -4.17 -6.58 0.54
N VAL A 6 -3.73 -6.76 -0.70
CA VAL A 6 -2.33 -7.13 -0.99
C VAL A 6 -1.41 -5.93 -0.86
N ILE A 7 -0.19 -6.17 -0.34
CA ILE A 7 0.90 -5.21 -0.34
C ILE A 7 1.75 -5.40 -1.60
N VAL A 8 2.00 -4.30 -2.32
CA VAL A 8 2.88 -4.28 -3.49
C VAL A 8 4.00 -3.27 -3.29
N VAL A 9 5.14 -3.48 -3.95
CA VAL A 9 6.27 -2.53 -3.92
C VAL A 9 6.38 -1.85 -5.28
N ALA A 10 6.11 -0.55 -5.34
CA ALA A 10 6.09 0.24 -6.57
C ALA A 10 7.00 1.47 -6.46
N SER A 11 7.23 2.16 -7.58
CA SER A 11 7.98 3.42 -7.60
C SER A 11 7.28 4.49 -6.76
N ASP A 12 8.04 5.25 -5.96
CA ASP A 12 7.49 6.36 -5.17
C ASP A 12 7.36 7.61 -6.07
N PRO A 13 6.14 8.08 -6.38
CA PRO A 13 5.97 9.25 -7.24
C PRO A 13 6.26 10.58 -6.52
N TYR A 14 6.45 10.56 -5.19
CA TYR A 14 6.58 11.77 -4.37
C TYR A 14 7.91 11.88 -3.61
N GLY A 15 8.76 10.85 -3.65
CA GLY A 15 9.95 10.76 -2.81
C GLY A 15 11.27 10.63 -3.55
N ASN A 16 12.37 10.73 -2.81
CA ASN A 16 13.72 10.36 -3.26
C ASN A 16 14.01 8.85 -3.10
N THR A 17 13.05 8.08 -2.55
CA THR A 17 13.21 6.63 -2.41
C THR A 17 12.73 5.95 -3.68
N PRO A 18 13.54 5.11 -4.34
CA PRO A 18 13.17 4.57 -5.65
C PRO A 18 11.95 3.65 -5.60
N ARG A 19 11.66 3.00 -4.46
CA ARG A 19 10.52 2.10 -4.28
C ARG A 19 9.94 2.17 -2.87
N ARG A 20 8.61 2.05 -2.74
CA ARG A 20 7.87 2.05 -1.47
C ARG A 20 6.80 0.94 -1.46
N PRO A 21 6.49 0.35 -0.28
CA PRO A 21 5.33 -0.52 -0.11
C PRO A 21 4.00 0.25 -0.12
N TYR A 22 2.99 -0.31 -0.79
CA TYR A 22 1.63 0.22 -0.87
C TYR A 22 0.60 -0.88 -0.59
N LEU A 23 -0.42 -0.56 0.21
CA LEU A 23 -1.60 -1.41 0.42
C LEU A 23 -2.65 -1.10 -0.64
N LEU A 24 -3.08 -2.10 -1.42
CA LEU A 24 -4.16 -1.93 -2.39
C LEU A 24 -5.53 -1.89 -1.71
N VAL A 25 -6.30 -0.83 -1.96
CA VAL A 25 -7.64 -0.65 -1.36
C VAL A 25 -8.77 -0.70 -2.39
N SER A 26 -8.47 -0.54 -3.67
CA SER A 26 -9.41 -0.78 -4.77
C SER A 26 -9.65 -2.28 -4.99
N ASP A 27 -10.88 -2.65 -5.31
CA ASP A 27 -11.26 -3.99 -5.77
C ASP A 27 -11.64 -3.99 -7.27
N GLU A 28 -12.18 -5.09 -7.75
CA GLU A 28 -12.58 -5.29 -9.15
C GLU A 28 -13.72 -4.37 -9.62
N THR A 29 -14.43 -3.71 -8.70
CA THR A 29 -15.47 -2.73 -9.06
C THR A 29 -14.89 -1.37 -9.45
N HIS A 30 -13.58 -1.16 -9.24
CA HIS A 30 -12.89 0.05 -9.67
C HIS A 30 -12.91 0.19 -11.22
N PRO A 31 -13.24 1.37 -11.80
CA PRO A 31 -13.41 1.56 -13.25
C PRO A 31 -12.23 1.15 -14.15
N PHE A 32 -11.04 0.93 -13.58
CA PHE A 32 -9.84 0.51 -14.30
C PHE A 32 -9.14 -0.67 -13.62
N ALA A 33 -9.90 -1.56 -12.96
CA ALA A 33 -9.38 -2.75 -12.31
C ALA A 33 -8.38 -3.51 -13.20
N GLY A 34 -7.26 -3.92 -12.59
CA GLY A 34 -6.17 -4.59 -13.31
C GLY A 34 -5.19 -3.65 -14.04
N ARG A 35 -5.54 -2.37 -14.25
CA ARG A 35 -4.71 -1.37 -14.94
C ARG A 35 -4.30 -0.21 -14.05
N GLN A 36 -5.21 0.26 -13.21
CA GLN A 36 -4.97 1.28 -12.20
C GLN A 36 -5.50 0.77 -10.86
N TYR A 37 -4.85 1.21 -9.79
CA TYR A 37 -5.19 0.81 -8.44
C TYR A 37 -5.22 2.04 -7.54
N ILE A 38 -6.15 2.05 -6.59
CA ILE A 38 -6.12 2.98 -5.47
C ILE A 38 -5.32 2.30 -4.37
N ALA A 39 -4.29 2.98 -3.87
CA ALA A 39 -3.37 2.40 -2.90
C ALA A 39 -2.98 3.41 -1.81
N LEU A 40 -2.69 2.89 -0.62
CA LEU A 40 -2.19 3.66 0.52
C LEU A 40 -0.70 3.41 0.68
N GLY A 41 0.10 4.48 0.74
CA GLY A 41 1.53 4.38 0.99
C GLY A 41 1.81 3.93 2.43
N ILE A 42 2.65 2.91 2.59
CA ILE A 42 3.12 2.44 3.89
C ILE A 42 4.49 3.07 4.17
N THR A 43 4.71 3.45 5.41
CA THR A 43 5.95 4.07 5.86
C THR A 43 6.22 3.70 7.31
N THR A 44 7.50 3.58 7.68
CA THR A 44 7.93 3.45 9.08
C THR A 44 8.18 4.80 9.74
N SER A 45 8.14 5.89 8.96
CA SER A 45 8.26 7.25 9.47
C SER A 45 6.94 7.74 10.05
N GLU A 46 6.98 8.34 11.23
CA GLU A 46 5.82 9.00 11.83
C GLU A 46 5.67 10.44 11.29
N TYR A 47 4.45 10.83 10.95
CA TYR A 47 4.08 12.21 10.61
C TYR A 47 2.82 12.62 11.37
N ALA A 48 2.60 13.92 11.56
CA ALA A 48 1.51 14.45 12.39
C ALA A 48 0.11 13.90 12.03
N ASP A 49 -0.16 13.65 10.75
CA ASP A 49 -1.44 13.14 10.25
C ASP A 49 -1.45 11.63 9.96
N THR A 50 -0.45 10.88 10.43
CA THR A 50 -0.42 9.43 10.27
C THR A 50 -1.40 8.72 11.20
N ARG A 51 -1.99 7.64 10.71
CA ARG A 51 -2.73 6.68 11.54
C ARG A 51 -1.82 5.49 11.81
N SER A 52 -1.52 5.25 13.08
CA SER A 52 -0.80 4.05 13.50
C SER A 52 -1.61 2.81 13.17
N LEU A 53 -0.92 1.76 12.74
CA LEU A 53 -1.49 0.43 12.52
C LEU A 53 -1.19 -0.52 13.69
N GLU A 54 -0.50 -0.07 14.75
CA GLU A 54 -0.12 -0.92 15.89
C GLU A 54 -1.31 -1.69 16.47
N GLY A 55 -1.16 -3.02 16.59
CA GLY A 55 -2.23 -3.92 17.07
C GLY A 55 -3.40 -4.13 16.10
N ALA A 56 -3.40 -3.49 14.94
CA ALA A 56 -4.45 -3.60 13.91
C ALA A 56 -3.99 -4.36 12.66
N PHE A 57 -2.83 -5.02 12.70
CA PHE A 57 -2.34 -5.89 11.64
C PHE A 57 -1.82 -7.22 12.19
N GLU A 58 -1.95 -8.26 11.37
CA GLU A 58 -1.23 -9.52 11.57
C GLU A 58 0.11 -9.44 10.84
N ALA A 59 1.20 -9.66 11.55
CA ALA A 59 2.54 -9.65 10.97
C ALA A 59 2.76 -10.97 10.20
N GLY A 60 2.82 -10.90 8.88
CA GLY A 60 3.23 -12.02 8.01
C GLY A 60 4.73 -11.97 7.69
N THR A 61 5.32 -13.14 7.46
CA THR A 61 6.67 -13.28 6.87
C THR A 61 6.55 -13.82 5.45
N LEU A 62 7.37 -13.29 4.54
CA LEU A 62 7.61 -13.89 3.23
C LEU A 62 8.76 -14.88 3.41
N GLU A 63 8.48 -16.18 3.38
CA GLU A 63 9.50 -17.21 3.11
C GLU A 63 9.73 -17.34 1.59
#